data_AF-A0A9D5ZCS8-F1
#
_entry.id   AF-A0A9D5ZCS8-F1
#
_cell.length_a   1.000
_cell.length_b   1.000
_cell.length_c   1.000
_cell.angle_alpha   90.00
_cell.angle_beta   90.00
_cell.angle_gamma   90.00
#
_symmetry.space_group_name_H-M   'P 1'
#
loop_
_entity.id
_entity.type
_entity.pdbx_description
1 polymer ?
#
loop_
_entity_poly.entity_id
_entity_poly.type
_entity_poly.pdbx_seq_one_letter_code
_entity_poly.pdbx_strand_id
1 'polypeptide(L)'
;MSHLAFDTLKYSKRLKEAGFSEVQAEVQAELLAEALAERLVSKEDLILVDVGLKQSLRESDAKVESQFKAVETQFKAVETQFKELDAKIDTRYRELDTKIDTRCRELDAKIEAVRAELKRDLAILEANLKRDIEFIRRDMKEMEQRLVIKLGGMLLVAVGAISTLIKIL
;
A
#
# COMPACT_ATOMS: atom_id res chain seq x y z
N MET A 1 13.50 42.91 -54.51
CA MET A 1 14.61 43.70 -53.93
C MET A 1 15.62 43.98 -55.03
N SER A 2 15.76 45.23 -55.46
CA SER A 2 16.77 45.64 -56.43
C SER A 2 18.15 45.52 -55.79
N HIS A 3 19.04 44.69 -56.33
CA HIS A 3 20.43 44.72 -55.91
C HIS A 3 21.02 46.06 -56.35
N LEU A 4 21.37 46.90 -55.39
CA LEU A 4 22.27 48.01 -55.64
C LEU A 4 23.69 47.40 -55.76
N ALA A 5 23.98 46.76 -56.89
CA ALA A 5 25.32 46.27 -57.16
C ALA A 5 26.26 47.49 -57.18
N PHE A 6 27.41 47.38 -56.50
CA PHE A 6 28.42 48.44 -56.53
C PHE A 6 28.90 48.61 -57.98
N ASP A 7 28.59 49.75 -58.57
CA ASP A 7 28.94 50.07 -59.96
C ASP A 7 30.37 50.61 -60.00
N THR A 8 31.33 49.69 -60.12
CA THR A 8 32.77 49.96 -60.20
C THR A 8 33.11 50.98 -61.29
N LEU A 9 32.38 50.97 -62.41
CA LEU A 9 32.62 51.83 -63.56
C LEU A 9 32.15 53.27 -63.31
N LYS A 10 30.96 53.42 -62.71
CA LYS A 10 30.44 54.72 -62.28
C LYS A 10 31.26 55.30 -61.13
N TYR A 11 31.76 54.45 -60.23
CA TYR A 11 32.64 54.87 -59.14
C TYR A 11 34.01 55.35 -59.64
N SER A 12 34.67 54.61 -60.55
CA SER A 12 35.95 55.04 -61.12
C SER A 12 35.81 56.36 -61.91
N LYS A 13 34.72 56.54 -62.68
CA LYS A 13 34.44 57.81 -63.38
C LYS A 13 34.38 59.00 -62.42
N ARG A 14 33.70 58.85 -61.28
CA ARG A 14 33.63 59.91 -60.26
C ARG A 14 34.97 60.23 -59.62
N LEU A 15 35.84 59.24 -59.44
CA LEU A 15 37.19 59.46 -58.94
C LEU A 15 38.05 60.25 -59.97
N LYS A 16 37.93 59.91 -61.26
CA LYS A 16 38.60 60.67 -62.35
C LYS A 16 38.11 62.12 -62.39
N GLU A 17 36.80 62.35 -62.27
CA GLU A 17 36.18 63.70 -62.18
C GLU A 17 36.64 64.49 -60.94
N ALA A 18 36.96 63.80 -59.85
CA ALA A 18 37.48 64.39 -58.61
C ALA A 18 39.01 64.66 -58.63
N GLY A 19 39.70 64.35 -59.73
CA GLY A 19 41.12 64.64 -59.93
C GLY A 19 42.09 63.49 -59.67
N PHE A 20 41.60 62.26 -59.46
CA PHE A 20 42.46 61.07 -59.41
C PHE A 20 42.93 60.66 -60.80
N SER A 21 44.14 60.09 -60.91
CA SER A 21 44.60 59.51 -62.17
C SER A 21 43.76 58.28 -62.55
N GLU A 22 43.74 57.94 -63.84
CA GLU A 22 42.99 56.80 -64.35
C GLU A 22 43.33 55.49 -63.60
N VAL A 23 44.63 55.23 -63.41
CA VAL A 23 45.13 54.06 -62.68
C VAL A 23 44.70 54.09 -61.20
N GLN A 24 44.74 55.25 -60.54
CA GLN A 24 44.31 55.37 -59.15
C GLN A 24 42.80 55.13 -58.98
N ALA A 25 42.00 55.65 -59.90
CA ALA A 25 40.55 55.50 -59.89
C ALA A 25 40.11 54.05 -60.11
N GLU A 26 40.80 53.33 -60.99
CA GLU A 26 40.51 51.91 -61.27
C GLU A 26 40.92 51.00 -60.12
N VAL A 27 42.14 51.16 -59.59
CA VAL A 27 42.61 50.36 -58.44
C VAL A 27 41.75 50.59 -57.21
N GLN A 28 41.34 51.83 -56.91
CA GLN A 28 40.42 52.07 -55.79
C GLN A 28 39.04 51.45 -56.01
N ALA A 29 38.50 51.51 -57.23
CA ALA A 29 37.20 50.93 -57.54
C ALA A 29 37.22 49.40 -57.41
N GLU A 30 38.29 48.76 -57.89
CA GLU A 30 38.52 47.33 -57.82
C GLU A 30 38.69 46.86 -56.37
N LEU A 31 39.60 47.48 -55.61
CA LEU A 31 39.82 47.14 -54.20
C LEU A 31 38.57 47.34 -53.33
N LEU A 32 37.77 48.38 -53.59
CA LEU A 32 36.53 48.61 -52.87
C LEU A 32 35.46 47.57 -53.24
N ALA A 33 35.40 47.16 -54.51
CA ALA A 33 34.51 46.10 -54.97
C ALA A 33 34.90 44.74 -54.35
N GLU A 34 36.19 44.42 -54.29
CA GLU A 34 36.70 43.21 -53.61
C GLU A 34 36.38 43.23 -52.12
N ALA A 35 36.67 44.34 -51.43
CA ALA A 35 36.40 44.48 -49.99
C ALA A 35 34.89 44.39 -49.65
N LEU A 36 34.03 44.85 -50.57
CA LEU A 36 32.57 44.69 -50.43
C LEU A 36 32.12 43.27 -50.74
N ALA A 37 32.71 42.60 -51.73
CA ALA A 37 32.38 41.21 -52.06
C ALA A 37 32.76 40.24 -50.92
N GLU A 38 33.88 40.47 -50.23
CA GLU A 38 34.39 39.57 -49.18
C GLU A 38 33.58 39.61 -47.87
N ARG A 39 32.83 40.70 -47.60
CA ARG A 39 32.10 40.92 -46.34
C ARG A 39 30.58 40.78 -46.45
N LEU A 40 30.04 40.58 -47.64
CA LEU A 40 28.60 40.49 -47.85
C LEU A 40 28.13 39.04 -47.83
N VAL A 41 27.13 38.77 -46.99
CA VAL A 41 26.38 37.50 -47.03
C VAL A 41 25.69 37.39 -48.38
N SER A 42 25.92 36.29 -49.09
CA SER A 42 25.29 36.04 -50.39
C SER A 42 23.82 35.60 -50.23
N LYS A 43 23.06 35.65 -51.32
CA LYS A 43 21.70 35.09 -51.31
C LYS A 43 21.72 33.59 -51.07
N GLU A 44 22.68 32.90 -51.64
CA GLU A 44 22.93 31.47 -51.44
C GLU A 44 23.16 31.15 -49.96
N ASP A 45 23.94 31.96 -49.24
CA ASP A 45 24.14 31.80 -47.79
C ASP A 45 22.82 31.93 -47.01
N LEU A 46 22.00 32.93 -47.34
CA LEU A 46 20.69 33.11 -46.71
C LEU A 46 19.75 31.94 -47.02
N ILE A 47 19.79 31.39 -48.24
CA ILE A 47 19.01 30.21 -48.61
C ILE A 47 19.48 28.99 -47.83
N LEU A 48 20.79 28.79 -47.66
CA LEU A 48 21.35 27.72 -46.83
C LEU A 48 20.86 27.81 -45.39
N VAL A 49 20.87 29.02 -44.79
CA VAL A 49 20.35 29.23 -43.44
C VAL A 49 18.84 28.99 -43.36
N ASP A 50 18.05 29.47 -44.32
CA ASP A 50 16.59 29.24 -44.36
C ASP A 50 16.25 27.75 -44.47
N VAL A 51 16.95 27.01 -45.32
CA VAL A 51 16.80 25.56 -45.47
C VAL A 51 17.17 24.86 -44.16
N GLY A 52 18.31 25.23 -43.55
CA GLY A 52 18.76 24.67 -42.27
C GLY A 52 17.75 24.90 -41.14
N LEU A 53 17.24 26.13 -41.00
CA LEU A 53 16.23 26.47 -40.00
C LEU A 53 14.93 25.70 -40.21
N LYS A 54 14.45 25.60 -41.45
CA LYS A 54 13.26 24.79 -41.78
C LYS A 54 13.45 23.32 -41.44
N GLN A 55 14.65 22.79 -41.65
CA GLN A 55 14.98 21.42 -41.28
C GLN A 55 14.98 21.24 -39.76
N SER A 56 15.68 22.10 -39.01
CA SER A 56 15.71 22.03 -37.55
C SER A 56 14.31 22.19 -36.93
N LEU A 57 13.45 23.02 -37.51
CA LEU A 57 12.07 23.16 -37.08
C LEU A 57 11.29 21.85 -37.30
N ARG A 58 11.39 21.23 -38.48
CA ARG A 58 10.76 19.93 -38.76
C ARG A 58 11.24 18.83 -37.82
N GLU A 59 12.54 18.80 -37.53
CA GLU A 59 13.12 17.84 -36.59
C GLU A 59 12.60 18.07 -35.16
N SER A 60 12.50 19.33 -34.73
CA SER A 60 11.90 19.70 -33.45
C SER A 60 10.42 19.30 -33.37
N ASP A 61 9.62 19.59 -34.40
CA ASP A 61 8.20 19.23 -34.47
C ASP A 61 8.02 17.70 -34.39
N ALA A 62 8.82 16.95 -35.15
CA ALA A 62 8.79 15.49 -35.11
C ALA A 62 9.16 14.94 -33.73
N LYS A 63 10.15 15.55 -33.06
CA LYS A 63 10.57 15.17 -31.71
C LYS A 63 9.46 15.46 -30.69
N VAL A 64 8.84 16.64 -30.74
CA VAL A 64 7.72 17.00 -29.85
C VAL A 64 6.56 16.03 -30.02
N GLU A 65 6.17 15.72 -31.26
CA GLU A 65 5.12 14.75 -31.56
C GLU A 65 5.45 13.35 -31.00
N SER A 66 6.70 12.91 -31.14
CA SER A 66 7.14 11.62 -30.57
C SER A 66 7.09 11.60 -29.04
N GLN A 67 7.48 12.69 -28.40
CA GLN A 67 7.45 12.82 -26.94
C GLN A 67 6.01 12.87 -26.43
N PHE A 68 5.12 13.55 -27.15
CA PHE A 68 3.70 13.58 -26.81
C PHE A 68 3.07 12.19 -26.85
N LYS A 69 3.35 11.40 -27.90
CA LYS A 69 2.91 10.00 -28.00
C LYS A 69 3.47 9.11 -26.88
N ALA A 70 4.73 9.32 -26.51
CA ALA A 70 5.35 8.59 -25.41
C ALA A 70 4.65 8.91 -24.07
N VAL A 71 4.36 10.20 -23.81
CA VAL A 71 3.62 10.64 -22.62
C VAL A 71 2.20 10.09 -22.61
N GLU A 72 1.48 10.12 -23.73
CA GLU A 72 0.13 9.53 -23.83
C GLU A 72 0.15 8.03 -23.50
N THR A 73 1.17 7.32 -23.99
CA THR A 73 1.34 5.89 -23.71
C THR A 73 1.61 5.65 -22.22
N GLN A 74 2.50 6.44 -21.61
CA GLN A 74 2.76 6.38 -20.17
C GLN A 74 1.53 6.69 -19.34
N PHE A 75 0.73 7.67 -19.76
CA PHE A 75 -0.51 8.03 -19.08
C PHE A 75 -1.52 6.87 -19.09
N LYS A 76 -1.70 6.20 -20.23
CA LYS A 76 -2.55 4.99 -20.32
C LYS A 76 -2.05 3.84 -19.44
N ALA A 77 -0.72 3.67 -19.35
CA ALA A 77 -0.13 2.68 -18.47
C ALA A 77 -0.42 3.00 -16.99
N VAL A 78 -0.29 4.27 -16.59
CA VAL A 78 -0.62 4.73 -15.23
C VAL A 78 -2.10 4.54 -14.91
N GLU A 79 -3.00 4.90 -15.83
CA GLU A 79 -4.45 4.68 -15.65
C GLU A 79 -4.77 3.19 -15.43
N THR A 80 -4.08 2.30 -16.16
CA THR A 80 -4.23 0.85 -16.01
C THR A 80 -3.75 0.38 -14.63
N GLN A 81 -2.59 0.88 -14.18
CA GLN A 81 -2.05 0.57 -12.85
C GLN A 81 -2.97 1.03 -11.72
N PHE A 82 -3.60 2.20 -11.85
CA PHE A 82 -4.59 2.67 -10.88
C PHE A 82 -5.80 1.73 -10.80
N LYS A 83 -6.37 1.33 -11.94
CA LYS A 83 -7.49 0.37 -11.97
C LYS A 83 -7.13 -0.98 -11.32
N GLU A 84 -5.92 -1.47 -11.57
CA GLU A 84 -5.42 -2.69 -10.93
C GLU A 84 -5.23 -2.53 -9.42
N LEU A 85 -4.74 -1.37 -8.97
CA LEU A 85 -4.55 -1.09 -7.56
C LEU A 85 -5.88 -1.01 -6.82
N ASP A 86 -6.88 -0.33 -7.39
CA ASP A 86 -8.24 -0.26 -6.84
C ASP A 86 -8.85 -1.66 -6.69
N ALA A 87 -8.74 -2.49 -7.74
CA ALA A 87 -9.23 -3.87 -7.69
C ALA A 87 -8.52 -4.74 -6.63
N LYS A 88 -7.20 -4.54 -6.44
CA LYS A 88 -6.44 -5.23 -5.38
C LYS A 88 -6.87 -4.77 -3.99
N ILE A 89 -7.12 -3.48 -3.81
CA ILE A 89 -7.60 -2.91 -2.56
C ILE A 89 -8.97 -3.50 -2.20
N ASP A 90 -9.91 -3.51 -3.14
CA ASP A 90 -11.24 -4.12 -2.94
C ASP A 90 -11.15 -5.60 -2.56
N THR A 91 -10.26 -6.34 -3.22
CA THR A 91 -10.03 -7.76 -2.94
C THR A 91 -9.51 -7.96 -1.52
N ARG A 92 -8.50 -7.18 -1.11
CA ARG A 92 -7.93 -7.23 0.25
C ARG A 92 -8.95 -6.86 1.32
N TYR A 93 -9.82 -5.88 1.06
CA TYR A 93 -10.90 -5.55 1.99
C TYR A 93 -11.85 -6.73 2.19
N ARG A 94 -12.30 -7.38 1.12
CA ARG A 94 -13.18 -8.57 1.22
C ARG A 94 -12.50 -9.75 1.91
N GLU A 95 -11.22 -9.99 1.63
CA GLU A 95 -10.44 -11.03 2.32
C GLU A 95 -10.32 -10.76 3.82
N LEU A 96 -10.15 -9.50 4.23
CA LEU A 96 -10.04 -9.15 5.63
C LEU A 96 -11.39 -9.29 6.34
N ASP A 97 -12.47 -8.84 5.71
CA ASP A 97 -13.84 -8.92 6.23
C ASP A 97 -14.24 -10.39 6.48
N THR A 98 -14.00 -11.26 5.50
CA THR A 98 -14.25 -12.70 5.64
C THR A 98 -13.42 -13.37 6.73
N LYS A 99 -12.15 -12.96 6.92
CA LYS A 99 -11.31 -13.45 8.02
C LYS A 99 -11.81 -12.99 9.37
N ILE A 100 -12.25 -11.75 9.50
CA ILE A 100 -12.83 -11.21 10.73
C ILE A 100 -14.09 -12.00 11.09
N ASP A 101 -15.03 -12.15 10.14
CA ASP A 101 -16.24 -12.95 10.32
C ASP A 101 -15.96 -14.38 10.77
N THR A 102 -14.98 -15.02 10.14
CA THR A 102 -14.57 -16.40 10.48
C THR A 102 -14.03 -16.47 11.90
N ARG A 103 -13.15 -15.54 12.29
CA ARG A 103 -12.60 -15.49 13.66
C ARG A 103 -13.66 -15.18 14.70
N CYS A 104 -14.62 -14.30 14.42
CA CYS A 104 -15.75 -14.05 15.30
C CYS A 104 -16.56 -15.32 15.54
N ARG A 105 -16.94 -16.05 14.48
CA ARG A 105 -17.66 -17.32 14.61
C ARG A 105 -16.88 -18.38 15.38
N GLU A 106 -15.57 -18.48 15.16
CA GLU A 106 -14.70 -19.40 15.90
C GLU A 106 -14.66 -19.06 17.39
N LEU A 107 -14.58 -17.77 17.75
CA LEU A 107 -14.59 -17.32 19.14
C LEU A 107 -15.94 -17.60 19.80
N ASP A 108 -17.05 -17.31 19.13
CA ASP A 108 -18.40 -17.61 19.61
C ASP A 108 -18.56 -19.11 19.90
N ALA A 109 -18.11 -19.96 18.96
CA ALA A 109 -18.15 -21.41 19.14
C ALA A 109 -17.30 -21.89 20.34
N LYS A 110 -16.10 -21.31 20.54
CA LYS A 110 -15.26 -21.63 21.71
C LYS A 110 -15.89 -21.18 23.02
N ILE A 111 -16.52 -20.00 23.05
CA ILE A 111 -17.22 -19.49 24.23
C ILE A 111 -18.37 -20.42 24.60
N GLU A 112 -19.17 -20.84 23.62
CA GLU A 112 -20.29 -21.77 23.87
C GLU A 112 -19.80 -23.15 24.30
N ALA A 113 -18.70 -23.66 23.75
CA ALA A 113 -18.10 -24.92 24.17
C ALA A 113 -17.67 -24.87 25.65
N VAL A 114 -16.93 -23.83 26.05
CA VAL A 114 -16.47 -23.65 27.44
C VAL A 114 -17.66 -23.47 28.39
N ARG A 115 -18.69 -22.71 28.00
CA ARG A 115 -19.92 -22.56 28.79
C ARG A 115 -20.62 -23.90 29.00
N ALA A 116 -20.71 -24.73 27.96
CA ALA A 116 -21.33 -26.04 28.05
C ALA A 116 -20.53 -27.01 28.93
N GLU A 117 -19.20 -26.98 28.85
CA GLU A 117 -18.31 -27.77 29.71
C GLU A 117 -18.47 -27.38 31.18
N LEU A 118 -18.36 -26.09 31.51
CA LEU A 118 -18.54 -25.60 32.88
C LEU A 118 -19.92 -25.96 33.45
N LYS A 119 -20.97 -25.87 32.64
CA LYS A 119 -22.32 -26.28 33.07
C LYS A 119 -22.41 -27.78 33.38
N ARG A 120 -21.74 -28.62 32.59
CA ARG A 120 -21.67 -30.07 32.86
C ARG A 120 -20.89 -30.35 34.14
N ASP A 121 -19.73 -29.73 34.30
CA ASP A 121 -18.87 -29.95 35.47
C ASP A 121 -19.58 -29.53 36.77
N LEU A 122 -20.29 -28.40 36.75
CA LEU A 122 -21.13 -27.97 37.88
C LEU A 122 -22.23 -28.97 38.20
N ALA A 123 -22.92 -29.51 37.19
CA ALA A 123 -23.97 -30.51 37.41
C ALA A 123 -23.40 -31.83 37.97
N ILE A 124 -22.23 -32.25 37.50
CA ILE A 124 -21.52 -33.42 38.03
C ILE A 124 -21.10 -33.20 39.48
N LEU A 125 -20.55 -32.02 39.80
CA LEU A 125 -20.14 -31.68 41.14
C LEU A 125 -21.33 -31.64 42.12
N GLU A 126 -22.45 -31.03 41.71
CA GLU A 126 -23.69 -30.99 42.49
C GLU A 126 -24.21 -32.42 42.77
N ALA A 127 -24.20 -33.29 41.76
CA ALA A 127 -24.62 -34.68 41.91
C ALA A 127 -23.72 -35.48 42.85
N ASN A 128 -22.39 -35.27 42.78
CA ASN A 128 -21.44 -35.92 43.67
C ASN A 128 -21.60 -35.44 45.11
N LEU A 129 -21.70 -34.13 45.33
CA LEU A 129 -21.93 -33.56 46.67
C LEU A 129 -23.22 -34.09 47.31
N LYS A 130 -24.31 -34.19 46.52
CA LYS A 130 -25.56 -34.77 47.01
C LYS A 130 -25.40 -36.24 47.41
N ARG A 131 -24.69 -37.03 46.59
CA ARG A 131 -24.40 -38.44 46.88
C ARG A 131 -23.57 -38.60 48.16
N ASP A 132 -22.55 -37.76 48.35
CA ASP A 132 -21.69 -37.79 49.53
C ASP A 132 -22.47 -37.41 50.81
N ILE A 133 -23.34 -36.40 50.74
CA ILE A 133 -24.23 -36.03 51.85
C ILE A 133 -25.18 -37.19 52.21
N GLU A 134 -25.76 -37.85 51.21
CA GLU A 134 -26.65 -39.01 51.42
C GLU A 134 -25.90 -40.21 52.01
N PHE A 135 -24.65 -40.42 51.59
CA PHE A 135 -23.77 -41.44 52.16
C PHE A 135 -23.47 -41.15 53.64
N ILE A 136 -22.97 -39.96 53.96
CA ILE A 136 -22.66 -39.54 55.35
C ILE A 136 -23.91 -39.63 56.24
N ARG A 137 -25.08 -39.22 55.74
CA ARG A 137 -26.34 -39.30 56.49
C ARG A 137 -26.74 -40.75 56.79
N ARG A 138 -26.48 -41.70 55.89
CA ARG A 138 -26.72 -43.13 56.13
C ARG A 138 -25.76 -43.68 57.18
N ASP A 139 -24.47 -43.42 57.02
CA ASP A 139 -23.43 -43.88 57.97
C ASP A 139 -23.69 -43.37 59.39
N MET A 140 -24.11 -42.11 59.56
CA MET A 140 -24.50 -41.58 60.87
C MET A 140 -25.70 -42.31 61.47
N LYS A 141 -26.74 -42.61 60.67
CA LYS A 141 -27.91 -43.37 61.15
C LYS A 141 -27.55 -44.79 61.56
N GLU A 142 -26.71 -45.46 60.76
CA GLU A 142 -26.23 -46.80 61.09
C GLU A 142 -25.39 -46.80 62.37
N MET A 143 -24.55 -45.78 62.56
CA MET A 143 -23.75 -45.61 63.78
C MET A 143 -24.64 -45.35 64.99
N GLU A 144 -25.64 -44.47 64.87
CA GLU A 144 -26.62 -44.20 65.92
C GLU A 144 -27.36 -45.48 66.34
N GLN A 145 -27.85 -46.26 65.37
CA GLN A 145 -28.49 -47.55 65.64
C GLN A 145 -27.56 -48.53 66.36
N ARG A 146 -26.32 -48.67 65.89
CA ARG A 146 -25.33 -49.55 66.53
C ARG A 146 -25.02 -49.10 67.96
N LEU A 147 -24.93 -47.79 68.21
CA LEU A 147 -24.72 -47.25 69.55
C LEU A 147 -25.91 -47.51 70.46
N VAL A 148 -27.13 -47.24 69.99
CA VAL A 148 -28.37 -47.50 70.75
C VAL A 148 -28.48 -48.97 71.11
N ILE A 149 -28.20 -49.88 70.17
CA ILE A 149 -28.24 -51.34 70.42
C ILE A 149 -27.17 -51.75 71.45
N LYS A 150 -25.92 -51.28 71.29
CA LYS A 150 -24.82 -51.61 72.24
C LYS A 150 -25.08 -51.07 73.64
N LEU A 151 -25.50 -49.81 73.77
CA LEU A 151 -25.78 -49.17 75.05
C LEU A 151 -27.01 -49.78 75.72
N GLY A 152 -28.09 -50.03 74.96
CA GLY A 152 -29.28 -50.71 75.47
C GLY A 152 -28.98 -52.12 75.97
N GLY A 153 -28.15 -52.88 75.23
CA GLY A 153 -27.67 -54.20 75.66
C GLY A 153 -26.86 -54.15 76.95
N MET A 154 -25.93 -53.19 77.09
CA MET A 154 -25.16 -53.00 78.32
C MET A 154 -26.03 -52.63 79.53
N LEU A 155 -27.03 -51.75 79.34
CA LEU A 155 -27.98 -51.38 80.39
C LEU A 155 -28.81 -52.59 80.86
N LEU A 156 -29.30 -53.43 79.94
CA LEU A 156 -30.02 -54.65 80.30
C LEU A 156 -29.16 -55.60 81.14
N VAL A 157 -27.89 -55.79 80.76
CA VAL A 157 -26.94 -56.60 81.53
C VAL A 157 -26.68 -56.00 82.91
N ALA A 158 -26.42 -54.70 82.99
CA ALA A 158 -26.16 -54.00 84.25
C ALA A 158 -27.36 -54.07 85.21
N VAL A 159 -28.58 -53.82 84.72
CA VAL A 159 -29.81 -53.92 85.51
C VAL A 159 -30.07 -55.36 85.96
N GLY A 160 -29.86 -56.35 85.07
CA GLY A 160 -29.97 -57.77 85.40
C GLY A 160 -29.04 -58.19 86.54
N ALA A 161 -27.76 -57.76 86.49
CA ALA A 161 -26.78 -58.03 87.54
C ALA A 161 -27.15 -57.38 88.88
N ILE A 162 -27.64 -56.13 88.86
CA ILE A 162 -28.12 -55.45 90.08
C ILE A 162 -29.32 -56.20 90.68
N SER A 163 -30.26 -56.65 89.85
CA SER A 163 -31.44 -57.38 90.33
C SER A 163 -31.09 -58.73 90.96
N THR A 164 -30.08 -59.45 90.46
CA THR A 164 -29.63 -60.70 91.08
C THR A 164 -28.87 -60.44 92.38
N LEU A 165 -28.06 -59.38 92.46
CA LEU A 165 -27.39 -58.95 93.68
C LEU A 165 -28.38 -58.60 94.81
N ILE A 166 -29.45 -57.85 94.51
CA ILE A 166 -30.48 -57.48 95.50
C ILE A 166 -31.23 -58.70 96.06
N LYS A 167 -31.39 -59.79 95.29
CA LYS A 167 -32.05 -61.01 95.77
C LYS A 167 -31.17 -61.88 96.68
N ILE A 168 -29.85 -61.68 96.66
CA ILE A 168 -28.88 -62.48 97.41
C ILE A 168 -28.49 -61.80 98.74
N LEU A 169 -28.62 -60.48 98.83
CA LEU A 169 -28.48 -59.69 100.06
C LEU A 169 -29.74 -59.73 100.92
#